data_AF-A0A240EP42-F1
#
_entry.id   AF-A0A240EP42-F1
#
_cell.length_a   1.000
_cell.length_b   1.000
_cell.length_c   1.000
_cell.angle_alpha   90.00
_cell.angle_beta   90.00
_cell.angle_gamma   90.00
#
_symmetry.space_group_name_H-M   'P 1'
#
loop_
_entity.id
_entity.type
_entity.pdbx_description
1 polymer ?
#
loop_
_entity_poly.entity_id
_entity_poly.type
_entity_poly.pdbx_seq_one_letter_code
_entity_poly.pdbx_strand_id
1 'polypeptide(L)'
;MSNSNKPKNVDFGTMERKLREMGVSGSLEHLKASKAVTPKDERVPQELRSTEVMATASSRVVTTNEIEQERQPSDWCNYIFGTLLSIYESTWIKSYGRRPTGRFLDFADSLTEAELMRVMQHCRERLQAGEKWPPIMGELTLLKTQLTESESLEAMNRVINKEPNNQLEKWIMQNKGYELRRLPQSMIVRRFKEFYREAMSLQEKGKLVTELPKGLAQHSVKNLVDLKREEFEQQHGTALDPRIAAILNKGNREQE
;
A
#
# COMPACT_ATOMS: atom_id res chain seq x y z
N MET A 1 14.43 -36.62 -2.37
CA MET A 1 15.24 -36.23 -1.19
C MET A 1 15.13 -34.73 -1.01
N SER A 2 14.68 -34.30 0.15
CA SER A 2 14.17 -32.97 0.50
C SER A 2 15.29 -32.04 0.98
N ASN A 3 15.54 -30.94 0.26
CA ASN A 3 16.39 -29.84 0.74
C ASN A 3 15.52 -28.81 1.47
N SER A 4 15.57 -28.84 2.80
CA SER A 4 14.97 -27.84 3.68
C SER A 4 15.99 -26.74 3.98
N ASN A 5 15.96 -25.65 3.21
CA ASN A 5 16.76 -24.46 3.50
C ASN A 5 16.05 -23.64 4.59
N LYS A 6 16.47 -23.80 5.84
CA LYS A 6 16.11 -22.88 6.93
C LYS A 6 16.81 -21.52 6.69
N PRO A 7 16.15 -20.38 6.92
CA PRO A 7 16.79 -19.07 6.80
C PRO A 7 17.89 -18.92 7.86
N LYS A 8 19.04 -18.42 7.44
CA LYS A 8 20.18 -18.15 8.33
C LYS A 8 19.79 -17.04 9.29
N ASN A 9 19.87 -17.33 10.60
CA ASN A 9 19.65 -16.36 11.66
C ASN A 9 20.69 -15.24 11.53
N VAL A 10 20.25 -14.00 11.40
CA VAL A 10 21.16 -12.85 11.28
C VAL A 10 21.70 -12.56 12.68
N ASP A 11 23.00 -12.71 12.86
CA ASP A 11 23.66 -12.46 14.13
C ASP A 11 23.81 -10.94 14.37
N PHE A 12 22.87 -10.40 15.12
CA PHE A 12 22.80 -8.98 15.48
C PHE A 12 24.08 -8.47 16.17
N GLY A 13 24.80 -9.32 16.90
CA GLY A 13 26.06 -8.92 17.54
C GLY A 13 27.17 -8.60 16.54
N THR A 14 27.18 -9.29 15.40
CA THR A 14 28.12 -9.01 14.31
C THR A 14 27.75 -7.72 13.57
N MET A 15 26.45 -7.42 13.45
CA MET A 15 25.96 -6.16 12.86
C MET A 15 26.28 -4.94 13.75
N GLU A 16 26.09 -5.03 15.06
CA GLU A 16 26.43 -3.96 16.01
C GLU A 16 27.93 -3.64 16.01
N ARG A 17 28.79 -4.66 15.93
CA ARG A 17 30.25 -4.47 15.84
C ARG A 17 30.64 -3.75 14.54
N LYS A 18 30.03 -4.12 13.43
CA LYS A 18 30.26 -3.52 12.11
C LYS A 18 29.77 -2.06 12.03
N LEU A 19 28.65 -1.75 12.71
CA LEU A 19 28.15 -0.37 12.86
C LEU A 19 29.08 0.49 13.72
N ARG A 20 29.64 -0.07 14.80
CA ARG A 20 30.67 0.62 15.62
C ARG A 20 31.98 0.83 14.86
N GLU A 21 32.46 -0.16 14.11
CA GLU A 21 33.66 -0.03 13.26
C GLU A 21 33.49 1.04 12.16
N MET A 22 32.26 1.27 11.69
CA MET A 22 31.93 2.31 10.71
C MET A 22 31.68 3.70 11.32
N GLY A 23 31.94 3.90 12.62
CA GLY A 23 31.81 5.19 13.29
C GLY A 23 30.38 5.62 13.63
N VAL A 24 29.41 4.70 13.56
CA VAL A 24 27.99 4.93 13.91
C VAL A 24 27.77 4.73 15.42
N SER A 25 28.62 5.34 16.26
CA SER A 25 28.57 5.19 17.72
C SER A 25 27.74 6.26 18.43
N GLY A 26 27.29 7.31 17.73
CA GLY A 26 26.69 8.48 18.36
C GLY A 26 25.23 8.36 18.83
N SER A 27 24.49 7.32 18.42
CA SER A 27 23.02 7.36 18.53
C SER A 27 22.37 6.33 19.47
N LEU A 28 23.13 5.48 20.15
CA LEU A 28 22.56 4.44 21.04
C LEU A 28 22.75 4.70 22.55
N GLU A 29 23.55 5.69 22.92
CA GLU A 29 23.81 6.05 24.33
C GLU A 29 22.58 6.72 24.99
N HIS A 30 21.80 7.49 24.20
CA HIS A 30 20.60 8.20 24.67
C HIS A 30 19.46 7.27 25.11
N LEU A 31 19.45 6.03 24.60
CA LEU A 31 18.47 4.99 24.94
C LEU A 31 18.81 4.26 26.25
N LYS A 32 20.07 4.34 26.73
CA LYS A 32 20.51 3.68 27.97
C LYS A 32 20.46 4.60 29.19
N ALA A 33 20.39 5.91 29.01
CA ALA A 33 20.46 6.87 30.11
C ALA A 33 19.11 7.46 30.56
N SER A 34 17.97 6.99 30.04
CA SER A 34 16.65 7.47 30.48
C SER A 34 16.19 6.81 31.78
N LYS A 35 16.93 7.06 32.87
CA LYS A 35 16.45 6.88 34.25
C LYS A 35 17.23 7.79 35.21
N ALA A 36 16.94 9.09 35.19
CA ALA A 36 16.83 9.97 36.37
C ALA A 36 16.87 11.49 36.04
N VAL A 37 15.75 12.18 36.35
CA VAL A 37 15.67 13.44 37.13
C VAL A 37 16.19 14.79 36.56
N THR A 38 15.20 15.60 36.13
CA THR A 38 14.89 17.07 36.28
C THR A 38 15.90 18.21 36.04
N PRO A 39 15.41 19.42 35.64
CA PRO A 39 16.19 20.48 34.99
C PRO A 39 16.64 21.61 35.93
N LYS A 40 17.67 22.36 35.53
CA LYS A 40 17.97 23.70 36.07
C LYS A 40 18.45 24.67 34.98
N ASP A 41 17.84 25.85 35.03
CA ASP A 41 18.17 27.12 34.37
C ASP A 41 19.66 27.46 34.39
N GLU A 42 20.17 28.09 33.31
CA GLU A 42 20.98 29.30 33.45
C GLU A 42 21.06 30.16 32.17
N ARG A 43 21.12 31.48 32.38
CA ARG A 43 21.00 32.59 31.44
C ARG A 43 22.36 32.98 30.81
N VAL A 44 22.37 33.35 29.51
CA VAL A 44 22.86 34.59 28.81
C VAL A 44 24.12 35.32 29.39
N PRO A 45 25.10 35.93 28.64
CA PRO A 45 24.95 36.72 27.38
C PRO A 45 26.05 36.66 26.27
N GLN A 46 25.59 37.04 25.06
CA GLN A 46 26.12 38.05 24.11
C GLN A 46 27.55 38.62 24.28
N GLU A 47 28.30 38.65 23.17
CA GLU A 47 29.03 39.85 22.73
C GLU A 47 29.01 40.01 21.20
N LEU A 48 28.67 41.22 20.77
CA LEU A 48 28.75 41.75 19.42
C LEU A 48 30.18 42.24 19.13
N ARG A 49 30.66 42.05 17.89
CA ARG A 49 31.60 43.01 17.29
C ARG A 49 31.44 43.08 15.77
N SER A 50 31.01 44.25 15.33
CA SER A 50 30.93 44.72 13.95
C SER A 50 32.26 45.36 13.53
N THR A 51 32.69 45.07 12.31
CA THR A 51 33.67 45.81 11.47
C THR A 51 33.74 45.01 10.16
N GLU A 52 33.78 45.53 8.94
CA GLU A 52 33.74 46.87 8.37
C GLU A 52 33.49 46.64 6.87
N VAL A 53 32.76 47.55 6.23
CA VAL A 53 32.48 47.55 4.80
C VAL A 53 33.68 48.09 4.02
N MET A 54 34.24 47.31 3.09
CA MET A 54 34.97 47.86 1.95
C MET A 54 34.65 47.07 0.68
N ALA A 55 34.04 47.79 -0.26
CA ALA A 55 33.81 47.38 -1.62
C ALA A 55 35.10 47.51 -2.43
N THR A 56 35.49 46.46 -3.14
CA THR A 56 36.33 46.56 -4.33
C THR A 56 35.78 45.63 -5.39
N ALA A 57 35.29 46.23 -6.47
CA ALA A 57 34.92 45.58 -7.69
C ALA A 57 36.14 44.83 -8.26
N SER A 58 35.98 43.53 -8.52
CA SER A 58 36.90 42.80 -9.38
C SER A 58 36.09 41.86 -10.26
N SER A 59 36.13 42.17 -11.55
CA SER A 59 35.51 41.42 -12.64
C SER A 59 36.04 39.99 -12.63
N ARG A 60 35.19 39.02 -12.33
CA ARG A 60 35.51 37.60 -12.37
C ARG A 60 34.47 36.86 -13.20
N VAL A 61 34.89 36.55 -14.42
CA VAL A 61 34.52 35.41 -15.27
C VAL A 61 33.37 34.57 -14.70
N VAL A 62 32.24 34.57 -15.42
CA VAL A 62 31.13 33.64 -15.22
C VAL A 62 31.61 32.23 -15.56
N THR A 63 32.26 31.58 -14.59
CA THR A 63 32.29 30.13 -14.51
C THR A 63 31.01 29.70 -13.81
N THR A 64 30.14 29.03 -14.55
CA THR A 64 29.04 28.18 -14.07
C THR A 64 29.59 27.08 -13.17
N ASN A 65 30.02 27.45 -11.97
CA ASN A 65 30.06 26.56 -10.82
C ASN A 65 28.95 27.05 -9.91
N GLU A 66 27.72 26.65 -10.25
CA GLU A 66 26.64 26.66 -9.28
C GLU A 66 27.15 25.85 -8.09
N ILE A 67 27.37 26.55 -6.99
CA ILE A 67 27.56 25.95 -5.68
C ILE A 67 26.24 25.23 -5.42
N GLU A 68 26.19 23.93 -5.75
CA GLU A 68 25.27 23.02 -5.08
C GLU A 68 25.58 23.23 -3.60
N GLN A 69 24.75 24.03 -2.92
CA GLN A 69 24.77 24.07 -1.48
C GLN A 69 24.57 22.62 -1.06
N GLU A 70 25.63 21.98 -0.60
CA GLU A 70 25.58 20.62 -0.06
C GLU A 70 24.63 20.65 1.12
N ARG A 71 23.35 20.42 0.84
CA ARG A 71 22.31 20.34 1.85
C ARG A 71 22.73 19.19 2.77
N GLN A 72 23.09 19.55 4.00
CA GLN A 72 23.54 18.54 4.93
C GLN A 72 22.38 17.57 5.23
N PRO A 73 22.63 16.26 5.19
CA PRO A 73 21.61 15.28 5.49
C PRO A 73 21.21 15.35 6.96
N SER A 74 19.90 15.37 7.21
CA SER A 74 19.34 15.28 8.55
C SER A 74 19.68 13.93 9.21
N ASP A 75 19.60 13.85 10.54
CA ASP A 75 19.78 12.59 11.28
C ASP A 75 18.79 11.52 10.81
N TRP A 76 17.55 11.93 10.53
CA TRP A 76 16.52 11.08 9.94
C TRP A 76 16.93 10.54 8.56
N CYS A 77 17.46 11.40 7.69
CA CYS A 77 17.96 10.99 6.39
C CYS A 77 19.14 10.01 6.52
N ASN A 78 20.07 10.26 7.43
CA ASN A 78 21.20 9.36 7.69
C ASN A 78 20.73 8.01 8.24
N TYR A 79 19.72 8.02 9.11
CA TYR A 79 19.08 6.81 9.62
C TYR A 79 18.47 5.98 8.49
N ILE A 80 17.57 6.58 7.67
CA ILE A 80 16.95 5.88 6.52
C ILE A 80 18.02 5.32 5.58
N PHE A 81 19.00 6.15 5.23
CA PHE A 81 20.08 5.75 4.33
C PHE A 81 20.88 4.59 4.91
N GLY A 82 21.24 4.64 6.19
CA GLY A 82 21.93 3.58 6.90
C GLY A 82 21.11 2.28 6.97
N THR A 83 19.79 2.39 7.17
CA THR A 83 18.89 1.24 7.20
C THR A 83 18.84 0.55 5.84
N LEU A 84 18.62 1.29 4.75
CA LEU A 84 18.59 0.72 3.39
C LEU A 84 19.96 0.19 2.96
N LEU A 85 21.05 0.87 3.36
CA LEU A 85 22.42 0.39 3.20
C LEU A 85 22.65 -0.94 3.92
N SER A 86 22.10 -1.14 5.12
CA SER A 86 22.26 -2.42 5.83
C SER A 86 21.53 -3.59 5.16
N ILE A 87 20.49 -3.31 4.38
CA ILE A 87 19.72 -4.32 3.63
C ILE A 87 20.47 -4.76 2.37
N TYR A 88 21.00 -3.82 1.59
CA TYR A 88 21.63 -4.09 0.28
C TYR A 88 23.17 -4.10 0.31
N GLU A 89 23.77 -3.65 1.40
CA GLU A 89 25.21 -3.61 1.63
C GLU A 89 26.00 -3.01 0.45
N SER A 90 26.84 -3.82 -0.19
CA SER A 90 27.73 -3.40 -1.27
C SER A 90 26.99 -2.96 -2.53
N THR A 91 25.80 -3.48 -2.82
CA THR A 91 25.04 -3.07 -4.02
C THR A 91 24.42 -1.69 -3.82
N TRP A 92 24.06 -1.32 -2.59
CA TRP A 92 23.64 0.04 -2.25
C TRP A 92 24.71 1.07 -2.61
N ILE A 93 25.95 0.83 -2.16
CA ILE A 93 27.07 1.77 -2.37
C ILE A 93 27.34 1.97 -3.86
N LYS A 94 27.17 0.93 -4.68
CA LYS A 94 27.33 1.03 -6.14
C LYS A 94 26.25 1.87 -6.80
N SER A 95 25.02 1.85 -6.29
CA SER A 95 23.89 2.56 -6.87
C SER A 95 23.72 3.99 -6.34
N TYR A 96 23.96 4.20 -5.04
CA TYR A 96 23.65 5.46 -4.34
C TYR A 96 24.86 6.10 -3.66
N GLY A 97 26.03 5.44 -3.69
CA GLY A 97 27.23 5.94 -3.03
C GLY A 97 27.26 5.68 -1.52
N ARG A 98 28.22 6.32 -0.84
CA ARG A 98 28.47 6.13 0.60
C ARG A 98 27.71 7.12 1.49
N ARG A 99 27.16 8.20 0.91
CA ARG A 99 26.46 9.25 1.65
C ARG A 99 25.16 9.60 0.92
N PRO A 100 24.10 9.95 1.66
CA PRO A 100 22.87 10.44 1.05
C PRO A 100 23.15 11.75 0.31
N THR A 101 22.70 11.82 -0.94
CA THR A 101 22.92 12.98 -1.82
C THR A 101 21.70 13.23 -2.72
N GLY A 102 21.57 14.46 -3.21
CA GLY A 102 20.57 14.86 -4.21
C GLY A 102 19.14 14.49 -3.81
N ARG A 103 18.42 13.85 -4.74
CA ARG A 103 16.99 13.47 -4.59
C ARG A 103 16.71 12.52 -3.42
N PHE A 104 17.73 11.85 -2.88
CA PHE A 104 17.53 11.02 -1.69
C PHE A 104 17.17 11.86 -0.46
N LEU A 105 17.70 13.09 -0.37
CA LEU A 105 17.39 13.99 0.73
C LEU A 105 15.89 14.33 0.75
N ASP A 106 15.34 14.70 -0.40
CA ASP A 106 13.92 15.02 -0.53
C ASP A 106 13.02 13.79 -0.30
N PHE A 107 13.47 12.61 -0.76
CA PHE A 107 12.78 11.36 -0.47
C PHE A 107 12.70 11.09 1.03
N ALA A 108 13.83 11.19 1.74
CA ALA A 108 13.92 10.96 3.17
C ALA A 108 13.05 11.94 3.98
N ASP A 109 13.08 13.21 3.60
CA ASP A 109 12.26 14.25 4.25
C ASP A 109 10.76 14.03 4.02
N SER A 110 10.36 13.38 2.91
CA SER A 110 8.97 13.05 2.60
C SER A 110 8.44 11.79 3.29
N LEU A 111 9.30 11.07 4.03
CA LEU A 111 9.02 9.73 4.52
C LEU A 111 8.73 9.73 6.02
N THR A 112 7.59 9.17 6.38
CA THR A 112 7.23 8.88 7.78
C THR A 112 7.82 7.56 8.24
N GLU A 113 7.83 7.30 9.55
CA GLU A 113 8.33 6.04 10.11
C GLU A 113 7.53 4.81 9.63
N ALA A 114 6.20 4.92 9.55
CA ALA A 114 5.35 3.84 9.04
C ALA A 114 5.64 3.54 7.55
N GLU A 115 5.84 4.59 6.75
CA GLU A 115 6.22 4.45 5.34
C GLU A 115 7.61 3.86 5.17
N LEU A 116 8.58 4.22 6.04
CA LEU A 116 9.90 3.62 6.05
C LEU A 116 9.81 2.11 6.31
N MET A 117 9.07 1.69 7.32
CA MET A 117 8.91 0.27 7.64
C MET A 117 8.31 -0.50 6.46
N ARG A 118 7.36 0.11 5.74
CA ARG A 118 6.80 -0.44 4.51
C ARG A 118 7.84 -0.54 3.38
N VAL A 119 8.61 0.51 3.13
CA VAL A 119 9.70 0.49 2.13
C VAL A 119 10.73 -0.59 2.48
N MET A 120 11.12 -0.71 3.75
CA MET A 120 12.02 -1.75 4.23
C MET A 120 11.47 -3.16 3.97
N GLN A 121 10.18 -3.37 4.22
CA GLN A 121 9.52 -4.64 3.99
C GLN A 121 9.55 -5.01 2.50
N HIS A 122 9.22 -4.07 1.61
CA HIS A 122 9.35 -4.26 0.15
C HIS A 122 10.78 -4.61 -0.27
N CYS A 123 11.78 -3.92 0.28
CA CYS A 123 13.18 -4.22 -0.02
C CYS A 123 13.58 -5.64 0.40
N ARG A 124 13.09 -6.13 1.55
CA ARG A 124 13.33 -7.50 2.02
C ARG A 124 12.63 -8.53 1.13
N GLU A 125 11.38 -8.27 0.73
CA GLU A 125 10.61 -9.15 -0.18
C GLU A 125 11.33 -9.29 -1.54
N ARG A 126 11.83 -8.18 -2.09
CA ARG A 126 12.64 -8.20 -3.33
C ARG A 126 13.92 -9.03 -3.19
N LEU A 127 14.62 -8.90 -2.07
CA LEU A 127 15.81 -9.71 -1.80
C LEU A 127 15.47 -11.21 -1.69
N GLN A 128 14.35 -11.55 -1.05
CA GLN A 128 13.87 -12.94 -0.98
C GLN A 128 13.47 -13.50 -2.36
N ALA A 129 12.93 -12.65 -3.24
CA ALA A 129 12.66 -12.99 -4.64
C ALA A 129 13.94 -13.13 -5.50
N GLY A 130 15.12 -12.82 -4.95
CA GLY A 130 16.40 -12.93 -5.63
C GLY A 130 16.90 -11.63 -6.30
N GLU A 131 16.19 -10.53 -6.14
CA GLU A 131 16.60 -9.22 -6.66
C GLU A 131 17.63 -8.58 -5.73
N LYS A 132 18.91 -8.68 -6.09
CA LYS A 132 20.04 -8.22 -5.27
C LYS A 132 20.33 -6.72 -5.37
N TRP A 133 19.74 -6.05 -6.34
CA TRP A 133 19.97 -4.62 -6.58
C TRP A 133 18.90 -3.77 -5.88
N PRO A 134 19.29 -2.63 -5.29
CA PRO A 134 18.33 -1.74 -4.65
C PRO A 134 17.36 -1.14 -5.68
N PRO A 135 16.13 -0.79 -5.26
CA PRO A 135 15.19 -0.07 -6.09
C PRO A 135 15.78 1.27 -6.55
N ILE A 136 15.40 1.74 -7.75
CA ILE A 136 15.74 3.10 -8.19
C ILE A 136 14.94 4.14 -7.41
N MET A 137 15.36 5.41 -7.44
CA MET A 137 14.73 6.48 -6.62
C MET A 137 13.23 6.63 -6.89
N GLY A 138 12.82 6.54 -8.17
CA GLY A 138 11.41 6.58 -8.54
C GLY A 138 10.61 5.39 -8.00
N GLU A 139 11.23 4.21 -7.91
CA GLU A 139 10.62 3.04 -7.30
C GLU A 139 10.51 3.19 -5.79
N LEU A 140 11.56 3.66 -5.10
CA LEU A 140 11.51 3.91 -3.65
C LEU A 140 10.37 4.85 -3.27
N THR A 141 10.17 5.90 -4.06
CA THR A 141 9.08 6.87 -3.86
C THR A 141 7.71 6.21 -4.01
N LEU A 142 7.58 5.19 -4.88
CA LEU A 142 6.34 4.47 -5.10
C LEU A 142 6.09 3.40 -4.03
N LEU A 143 7.14 2.76 -3.52
CA LEU A 143 7.04 1.68 -2.53
C LEU A 143 6.42 2.15 -1.21
N LYS A 144 6.51 3.45 -0.87
CA LYS A 144 5.90 3.99 0.35
C LYS A 144 4.38 3.89 0.38
N THR A 145 3.72 3.91 -0.79
CA THR A 145 2.24 3.83 -0.89
C THR A 145 1.73 2.46 -1.31
N GLN A 146 2.59 1.60 -1.88
CA GLN A 146 2.19 0.27 -2.35
C GLN A 146 2.00 -0.74 -1.21
N LEU A 147 1.00 -1.62 -1.37
CA LEU A 147 0.78 -2.74 -0.46
C LEU A 147 1.96 -3.71 -0.53
N THR A 148 2.45 -4.14 0.63
CA THR A 148 3.43 -5.23 0.73
C THR A 148 2.84 -6.54 0.23
N GLU A 149 3.68 -7.55 0.00
CA GLU A 149 3.19 -8.87 -0.41
C GLU A 149 2.23 -9.46 0.63
N SER A 150 2.56 -9.38 1.91
CA SER A 150 1.70 -9.83 3.01
C SER A 150 0.35 -9.10 3.03
N GLU A 151 0.35 -7.77 2.98
CA GLU A 151 -0.88 -6.96 2.96
C GLU A 151 -1.74 -7.29 1.74
N SER A 152 -1.11 -7.51 0.58
CA SER A 152 -1.83 -7.86 -0.65
C SER A 152 -2.51 -9.21 -0.56
N LEU A 153 -1.88 -10.21 0.08
CA LEU A 153 -2.46 -11.53 0.31
C LEU A 153 -3.62 -11.46 1.30
N GLU A 154 -3.46 -10.72 2.39
CA GLU A 154 -4.52 -10.54 3.39
C GLU A 154 -5.74 -9.82 2.79
N ALA A 155 -5.50 -8.73 2.05
CA ALA A 155 -6.57 -8.01 1.35
C ALA A 155 -7.27 -8.89 0.31
N MET A 156 -6.53 -9.71 -0.42
CA MET A 156 -7.09 -10.67 -1.37
C MET A 156 -7.98 -11.69 -0.66
N ASN A 157 -7.50 -12.25 0.47
CA ASN A 157 -8.28 -13.23 1.25
C ASN A 157 -9.58 -12.61 1.78
N ARG A 158 -9.53 -11.37 2.28
CA ARG A 158 -10.74 -10.61 2.68
C ARG A 158 -11.73 -10.44 1.54
N VAL A 159 -11.25 -10.06 0.35
CA VAL A 159 -12.09 -9.90 -0.85
C VAL A 159 -12.71 -11.22 -1.30
N ILE A 160 -11.96 -12.32 -1.27
CA ILE A 160 -12.47 -13.66 -1.63
C ILE A 160 -13.51 -14.14 -0.61
N ASN A 161 -13.26 -13.93 0.67
CA ASN A 161 -14.16 -14.30 1.78
C ASN A 161 -15.36 -13.36 1.95
N LYS A 162 -15.45 -12.30 1.14
CA LYS A 162 -16.51 -11.28 1.17
C LYS A 162 -16.53 -10.45 2.47
N GLU A 163 -15.37 -10.23 3.06
CA GLU A 163 -15.17 -9.41 4.26
C GLU A 163 -14.28 -8.19 3.96
N PRO A 164 -14.67 -7.29 3.03
CA PRO A 164 -13.82 -6.17 2.64
C PRO A 164 -13.72 -5.12 3.75
N ASN A 165 -12.49 -4.73 4.08
CA ASN A 165 -12.22 -3.70 5.08
C ASN A 165 -12.34 -2.30 4.48
N ASN A 166 -11.77 -2.11 3.28
CA ASN A 166 -11.62 -0.80 2.65
C ASN A 166 -12.58 -0.61 1.46
N GLN A 167 -12.82 0.64 1.06
CA GLN A 167 -13.64 0.94 -0.13
C GLN A 167 -13.04 0.35 -1.42
N LEU A 168 -11.71 0.31 -1.52
CA LEU A 168 -11.01 -0.36 -2.62
C LEU A 168 -11.35 -1.84 -2.68
N GLU A 169 -11.27 -2.53 -1.54
CA GLU A 169 -11.61 -3.96 -1.44
C GLU A 169 -13.09 -4.20 -1.78
N LYS A 170 -14.00 -3.32 -1.32
CA LYS A 170 -15.43 -3.36 -1.70
C LYS A 170 -15.62 -3.24 -3.21
N TRP A 171 -14.93 -2.28 -3.83
CA TRP A 171 -15.00 -2.07 -5.28
C TRP A 171 -14.49 -3.29 -6.06
N ILE A 172 -13.35 -3.86 -5.65
CA ILE A 172 -12.77 -5.04 -6.28
C ILE A 172 -13.72 -6.23 -6.12
N MET A 173 -14.28 -6.43 -4.93
CA MET A 173 -15.24 -7.50 -4.65
C MET A 173 -16.48 -7.40 -5.56
N GLN A 174 -17.04 -6.20 -5.72
CA GLN A 174 -18.24 -5.97 -6.53
C GLN A 174 -17.98 -6.10 -8.04
N ASN A 175 -16.91 -5.48 -8.54
CA ASN A 175 -16.67 -5.36 -9.99
C ASN A 175 -15.81 -6.50 -10.55
N LYS A 176 -14.86 -7.01 -9.77
CA LYS A 176 -13.82 -7.96 -10.21
C LYS A 176 -13.85 -9.30 -9.44
N GLY A 177 -14.70 -9.43 -8.42
CA GLY A 177 -14.74 -10.61 -7.56
C GLY A 177 -15.15 -11.90 -8.27
N TYR A 178 -15.84 -11.82 -9.41
CA TYR A 178 -16.13 -13.00 -10.24
C TYR A 178 -14.88 -13.47 -11.01
N GLU A 179 -14.12 -12.55 -11.59
CA GLU A 179 -12.87 -12.85 -12.30
C GLU A 179 -11.86 -13.50 -11.35
N LEU A 180 -11.69 -12.93 -10.15
CA LEU A 180 -10.75 -13.44 -9.15
C LEU A 180 -11.05 -14.89 -8.74
N ARG A 181 -12.33 -15.25 -8.58
CA ARG A 181 -12.74 -16.61 -8.16
C ARG A 181 -12.49 -17.70 -9.21
N ARG A 182 -12.30 -17.32 -10.47
CA ARG A 182 -12.10 -18.27 -11.59
C ARG A 182 -10.64 -18.46 -11.96
N LEU A 183 -9.77 -17.59 -11.46
CA LEU A 183 -8.35 -17.64 -11.80
C LEU A 183 -7.64 -18.76 -11.03
N PRO A 184 -6.61 -19.36 -11.65
CA PRO A 184 -5.74 -20.28 -10.94
C PRO A 184 -4.95 -19.55 -9.85
N GLN A 185 -4.63 -20.25 -8.76
CA GLN A 185 -3.94 -19.68 -7.60
C GLN A 185 -2.58 -19.06 -7.93
N SER A 186 -1.90 -19.55 -8.98
CA SER A 186 -0.62 -18.99 -9.44
C SER A 186 -0.75 -17.58 -10.02
N MET A 187 -1.93 -17.20 -10.53
CA MET A 187 -2.16 -15.93 -11.22
C MET A 187 -3.01 -14.96 -10.41
N ILE A 188 -3.76 -15.46 -9.42
CA ILE A 188 -4.72 -14.64 -8.65
C ILE A 188 -4.05 -13.50 -7.92
N VAL A 189 -2.87 -13.70 -7.32
CA VAL A 189 -2.14 -12.68 -6.56
C VAL A 189 -1.69 -11.54 -7.47
N ARG A 190 -1.11 -11.86 -8.62
CA ARG A 190 -0.70 -10.87 -9.62
C ARG A 190 -1.90 -10.07 -10.11
N ARG A 191 -2.98 -10.76 -10.47
CA ARG A 191 -4.18 -10.11 -10.99
C ARG A 191 -4.87 -9.24 -9.94
N PHE A 192 -4.88 -9.68 -8.67
CA PHE A 192 -5.39 -8.89 -7.56
C PHE A 192 -4.60 -7.60 -7.38
N LYS A 193 -3.26 -7.64 -7.43
CA LYS A 193 -2.42 -6.42 -7.37
C LYS A 193 -2.73 -5.44 -8.51
N GLU A 194 -3.01 -5.94 -9.72
CA GLU A 194 -3.44 -5.11 -10.86
C GLU A 194 -4.80 -4.44 -10.60
N PHE A 195 -5.81 -5.18 -10.13
CA PHE A 195 -7.11 -4.60 -9.77
C PHE A 195 -7.04 -3.62 -8.60
N TYR A 196 -6.13 -3.85 -7.65
CA TYR A 196 -5.92 -2.93 -6.54
C TYR A 196 -5.35 -1.60 -7.03
N ARG A 197 -4.38 -1.64 -7.95
CA ARG A 197 -3.83 -0.42 -8.60
C ARG A 197 -4.89 0.31 -9.42
N GLU A 198 -5.74 -0.44 -10.14
CA GLU A 198 -6.88 0.13 -10.86
C GLU A 198 -7.84 0.86 -9.91
N ALA A 199 -8.22 0.20 -8.80
CA ALA A 199 -9.09 0.78 -7.78
C ALA A 199 -8.47 2.03 -7.14
N MET A 200 -7.16 2.01 -6.82
CA MET A 200 -6.44 3.19 -6.31
C MET A 200 -6.50 4.35 -7.31
N SER A 201 -6.24 4.09 -8.60
CA SER A 201 -6.32 5.13 -9.63
C SER A 201 -7.73 5.70 -9.78
N LEU A 202 -8.77 4.86 -9.62
CA LEU A 202 -10.16 5.32 -9.63
C LEU A 202 -10.49 6.17 -8.41
N GLN A 203 -9.93 5.82 -7.24
CA GLN A 203 -10.08 6.61 -6.02
C GLN A 203 -9.44 7.99 -6.16
N GLU A 204 -8.21 8.05 -6.66
CA GLU A 204 -7.50 9.32 -6.92
C GLU A 204 -8.26 10.21 -7.93
N LYS A 205 -8.92 9.60 -8.92
CA LYS A 205 -9.75 10.31 -9.90
C LYS A 205 -11.15 10.68 -9.38
N GLY A 206 -11.52 10.28 -8.16
CA GLY A 206 -12.86 10.48 -7.60
C GLY A 206 -13.97 9.68 -8.30
N LYS A 207 -13.63 8.61 -9.03
CA LYS A 207 -14.56 7.77 -9.80
C LYS A 207 -14.86 6.42 -9.13
N LEU A 208 -14.38 6.20 -7.91
CA LEU A 208 -14.59 4.96 -7.18
C LEU A 208 -16.04 4.91 -6.65
N VAL A 209 -16.90 4.17 -7.36
CA VAL A 209 -18.30 3.95 -6.96
C VAL A 209 -18.44 2.56 -6.35
N THR A 210 -18.77 2.50 -5.06
CA THR A 210 -18.98 1.24 -4.30
C THR A 210 -20.41 1.04 -3.83
N GLU A 211 -21.30 2.00 -4.08
CA GLU A 211 -22.71 1.84 -3.76
C GLU A 211 -23.32 0.80 -4.68
N LEU A 212 -24.00 -0.20 -4.09
CA LEU A 212 -24.81 -1.12 -4.88
C LEU A 212 -25.88 -0.31 -5.61
N PRO A 213 -26.12 -0.55 -6.91
CA PRO A 213 -27.25 0.06 -7.58
C PRO A 213 -28.51 -0.29 -6.80
N LYS A 214 -29.20 0.72 -6.27
CA LYS A 214 -30.47 0.60 -5.53
C LYS A 214 -31.63 -0.01 -6.34
N GLY A 215 -31.35 -0.62 -7.50
CA GLY A 215 -32.32 -0.91 -8.56
C GLY A 215 -32.77 -2.36 -8.69
N LEU A 216 -32.20 -3.32 -7.95
CA LEU A 216 -32.80 -4.65 -7.86
C LEU A 216 -33.75 -4.65 -6.67
N ALA A 217 -35.04 -4.56 -6.96
CA ALA A 217 -36.08 -4.72 -5.95
C ALA A 217 -35.81 -6.03 -5.18
N GLN A 218 -35.67 -5.94 -3.86
CA GLN A 218 -35.47 -7.10 -2.99
C GLN A 218 -36.65 -8.08 -3.05
N HIS A 219 -37.78 -7.61 -3.58
CA HIS A 219 -38.99 -8.37 -3.80
C HIS A 219 -39.32 -8.32 -5.29
N SER A 220 -39.46 -9.49 -5.90
CA SER A 220 -40.13 -9.60 -7.20
C SER A 220 -41.52 -8.99 -7.03
N VAL A 221 -41.80 -7.90 -7.73
CA VAL A 221 -43.15 -7.32 -7.76
C VAL A 221 -44.01 -8.32 -8.50
N LYS A 222 -44.82 -9.08 -7.75
CA LYS A 222 -45.75 -10.05 -8.34
C LYS A 222 -46.65 -9.33 -9.33
N ASN A 223 -46.80 -9.90 -10.52
CA ASN A 223 -47.69 -9.34 -11.51
C ASN A 223 -49.14 -9.41 -10.98
N LEU A 224 -50.02 -8.50 -11.41
CA LEU A 224 -51.45 -8.53 -11.08
C LEU A 224 -52.09 -9.87 -11.43
N VAL A 225 -51.59 -10.54 -12.47
CA VAL A 225 -52.02 -11.89 -12.87
C VAL A 225 -51.61 -12.94 -11.84
N ASP A 226 -50.38 -12.86 -11.33
CA ASP A 226 -49.86 -13.79 -10.33
C ASP A 226 -50.59 -13.63 -8.98
N LEU A 227 -50.90 -12.39 -8.59
CA LEU A 227 -51.71 -12.11 -7.40
C LEU A 227 -53.11 -12.72 -7.52
N LYS A 228 -53.80 -12.48 -8.64
CA LYS A 228 -55.13 -13.05 -8.88
C LYS A 228 -55.10 -14.57 -8.96
N ARG A 229 -54.04 -15.15 -9.52
CA ARG A 229 -53.86 -16.60 -9.57
C ARG A 229 -53.65 -17.17 -8.17
N GLU A 230 -52.80 -16.56 -7.35
CA GLU A 230 -52.58 -16.98 -5.96
C GLU A 230 -53.85 -16.82 -5.10
N GLU A 231 -54.60 -15.71 -5.27
CA GLU A 231 -55.89 -15.50 -4.60
C GLU A 231 -56.92 -16.56 -5.00
N PHE A 232 -56.97 -16.91 -6.29
CA PHE A 232 -57.83 -17.97 -6.79
C PHE A 232 -57.41 -19.34 -6.24
N GLU A 233 -56.11 -19.65 -6.26
CA GLU A 233 -55.54 -20.90 -5.72
C GLU A 233 -55.75 -21.02 -4.20
N GLN A 234 -55.73 -19.92 -3.44
CA GLN A 234 -56.05 -19.92 -2.01
C GLN A 234 -57.52 -20.21 -1.74
N GLN A 235 -58.43 -19.71 -2.58
CA GLN A 235 -59.87 -19.86 -2.37
C GLN A 235 -60.43 -21.17 -2.96
N HIS A 236 -59.86 -21.65 -4.06
CA HIS A 236 -60.40 -22.76 -4.88
C HIS A 236 -59.43 -23.94 -5.01
N GLY A 237 -58.23 -23.86 -4.41
CA GLY A 237 -57.19 -24.87 -4.54
C GLY A 237 -56.62 -24.94 -5.96
N THR A 238 -56.14 -26.11 -6.36
CA THR A 238 -55.62 -26.36 -7.73
C THR A 238 -56.71 -26.57 -8.78
N ALA A 239 -57.98 -26.28 -8.44
CA ALA A 239 -59.08 -26.42 -9.38
C ALA A 239 -58.94 -25.41 -10.53
N LEU A 240 -59.26 -25.84 -11.76
CA LEU A 240 -59.35 -24.93 -12.90
C LEU A 240 -60.54 -23.97 -12.72
N ASP A 241 -60.38 -22.73 -13.17
CA ASP A 241 -61.48 -21.77 -13.23
C ASP A 241 -62.69 -22.41 -13.95
N PRO A 242 -63.91 -22.33 -13.39
CA PRO A 242 -65.12 -22.93 -13.96
C PRO A 242 -65.34 -22.57 -15.44
N ARG A 243 -64.93 -21.37 -15.85
CA ARG A 243 -65.03 -20.93 -17.25
C ARG A 243 -64.06 -21.70 -18.16
N ILE A 244 -62.84 -21.96 -17.70
CA ILE A 244 -61.83 -22.73 -18.44
C ILE A 244 -62.24 -24.21 -18.47
N ALA A 245 -62.74 -24.75 -17.35
CA ALA A 245 -63.27 -26.11 -17.29
C ALA A 245 -64.44 -26.30 -18.27
N ALA A 246 -65.35 -25.33 -18.39
CA ALA A 246 -66.45 -25.36 -19.36
C ALA A 246 -65.95 -25.33 -20.82
N ILE A 247 -64.91 -24.56 -21.12
CA ILE A 247 -64.32 -24.50 -22.47
C ILE A 247 -63.63 -25.82 -22.83
N LEU A 248 -62.85 -26.42 -21.91
CA LEU A 248 -62.22 -27.72 -22.11
C LEU A 248 -63.27 -28.82 -22.31
N ASN A 249 -64.33 -28.82 -21.50
CA ASN A 249 -65.42 -29.77 -21.63
C ASN A 249 -66.22 -29.59 -22.93
N LYS A 250 -66.30 -28.35 -23.46
CA LYS A 250 -66.94 -28.08 -24.75
C LYS A 250 -66.06 -28.49 -25.93
N GLY A 251 -64.75 -28.19 -25.87
CA GLY A 251 -63.79 -28.59 -26.89
C GLY A 251 -63.62 -30.10 -27.02
N ASN A 252 -63.69 -30.85 -25.91
CA ASN A 252 -63.66 -32.32 -25.95
C ASN A 252 -64.95 -32.94 -26.54
N ARG A 253 -66.09 -32.25 -26.43
CA ARG A 253 -67.37 -32.70 -27.03
C ARG A 253 -67.49 -32.43 -28.52
N GLU A 254 -66.65 -31.55 -29.07
CA GLU A 254 -66.61 -31.23 -30.50
C GLU A 254 -65.61 -32.12 -31.27
N GLN A 255 -64.88 -33.01 -30.57
CA GLN A 255 -63.93 -33.97 -31.13
C GLN A 255 -64.39 -35.44 -31.04
N GLU A 256 -65.55 -35.71 -30.42
CA GLU A 256 -66.28 -36.98 -30.48
C GLU A 256 -67.38 -36.91 -31.55
#